data_AF-A0A815T1J9-F1
#
_entry.id   AF-A0A815T1J9-F1
#
_cell.length_a   1.000
_cell.length_b   1.000
_cell.length_c   1.000
_cell.angle_alpha   90.00
_cell.angle_beta   90.00
_cell.angle_gamma   90.00
#
_symmetry.space_group_name_H-M   'P 1'
#
loop_
_entity.id
_entity.type
_entity.pdbx_description
1 polymer ?
#
loop_
_entity_poly.entity_id
_entity_poly.type
_entity_poly.pdbx_seq_one_letter_code
_entity_poly.pdbx_strand_id
1 'polypeptide(L)'
;MILIISISLLILLVLWILSQTNLCDWLCSIIVSGAKRYRCRQRPKRIILIRHGESQANQDSRIYSTIPDHAIGLTEKGQEQARHCGNELKKLIGINETLICYFS
;
A
#
# COMPACT_ATOMS: atom_id res chain seq x y z
N MET A 1 -23.41 -2.65 56.63
CA MET A 1 -23.84 -1.31 56.15
C MET A 1 -22.69 -0.56 55.47
N ILE A 2 -21.56 -0.34 56.14
CA ILE A 2 -20.38 0.35 55.58
C ILE A 2 -19.84 -0.32 54.30
N LEU A 3 -19.74 -1.66 54.30
CA LEU A 3 -19.24 -2.43 53.14
C LEU A 3 -20.14 -2.29 51.89
N ILE A 4 -21.46 -2.20 52.07
CA ILE A 4 -22.41 -2.08 50.96
C ILE A 4 -22.32 -0.68 50.34
N ILE A 5 -22.14 0.33 51.18
CA ILE A 5 -21.99 1.73 50.78
C ILE A 5 -20.67 1.91 50.02
N SER A 6 -19.57 1.33 50.51
CA SER A 6 -18.26 1.42 49.84
C SER A 6 -18.26 0.72 48.47
N ILE A 7 -18.91 -0.44 48.36
CA ILE A 7 -19.08 -1.15 47.07
C ILE A 7 -19.92 -0.31 46.09
N SER A 8 -21.02 0.30 46.56
CA SER A 8 -21.88 1.13 45.70
C SER A 8 -21.16 2.38 45.18
N LEU A 9 -20.37 3.04 46.04
CA LEU A 9 -19.54 4.18 45.67
C LEU A 9 -18.48 3.81 44.63
N LEU A 10 -17.86 2.64 44.78
CA LEU A 10 -16.88 2.14 43.81
C LEU A 10 -17.52 1.88 42.45
N ILE A 11 -18.70 1.26 42.42
CA ILE A 11 -19.45 1.00 41.17
C ILE A 11 -19.81 2.31 40.46
N LEU A 12 -20.32 3.30 41.20
CA LEU A 12 -20.66 4.61 40.63
C LEU A 12 -19.43 5.35 40.10
N LEU A 13 -18.29 5.26 40.79
CA LEU A 13 -17.03 5.82 40.32
C LEU A 13 -16.56 5.16 39.02
N VAL A 14 -16.64 3.82 38.92
CA VAL A 14 -16.28 3.09 37.71
C VAL A 14 -17.21 3.44 36.55
N LEU A 15 -18.52 3.51 36.77
CA LEU A 15 -19.49 3.92 35.75
C LEU A 15 -19.24 5.37 35.30
N TRP A 16 -18.92 6.27 36.22
CA TRP A 16 -18.57 7.65 35.91
C TRP A 16 -17.30 7.73 35.05
N ILE A 17 -16.24 6.99 35.42
CA ILE A 17 -14.99 6.89 34.65
C ILE A 17 -15.24 6.31 33.24
N LEU A 18 -16.06 5.26 33.12
CA LEU A 18 -16.42 4.65 31.84
C LEU A 18 -17.33 5.55 30.99
N SER A 19 -18.09 6.47 31.61
CA SER A 19 -18.91 7.45 30.90
C SER A 19 -18.11 8.65 30.36
N GLN A 20 -16.85 8.81 30.78
CA GLN A 20 -15.98 9.86 30.25
C GLN A 20 -15.59 9.52 28.81
N THR A 21 -16.26 10.16 27.85
CA THR A 21 -15.97 10.06 26.41
C THR A 21 -14.48 10.26 26.10
N ASN A 22 -13.83 11.15 26.85
CA ASN A 22 -12.40 11.44 26.73
C ASN A 22 -11.50 10.22 27.00
N LEU A 23 -11.87 9.30 27.90
CA LEU A 23 -11.09 8.10 28.19
C LEU A 23 -11.19 7.10 27.03
N CYS A 24 -12.41 6.89 26.51
CA CYS A 24 -12.64 6.05 25.34
C CYS A 24 -11.92 6.59 24.11
N ASP A 25 -12.00 7.90 23.87
CA ASP A 25 -11.33 8.58 22.76
C ASP A 25 -9.81 8.46 22.88
N TRP A 26 -9.26 8.63 24.09
CA TRP A 26 -7.84 8.45 24.34
C TRP A 26 -7.37 7.01 24.10
N LEU A 27 -8.08 6.01 24.63
CA LEU A 27 -7.79 4.59 24.39
C LEU A 27 -7.85 4.25 22.90
N CYS A 28 -8.87 4.75 22.20
CA CYS A 28 -9.02 4.59 20.75
C CYS A 28 -7.82 5.20 20.01
N SER A 29 -7.37 6.40 20.42
CA SER A 29 -6.23 7.08 19.82
C SER A 29 -4.93 6.29 19.93
N ILE A 30 -4.72 5.54 21.02
CA ILE A 30 -3.54 4.67 21.21
C ILE A 30 -3.57 3.51 20.24
N ILE A 31 -4.71 2.81 20.15
CA ILE A 31 -4.89 1.67 19.25
C ILE A 31 -4.73 2.12 17.79
N VAL A 32 -5.38 3.22 17.42
CA VAL A 32 -5.30 3.80 16.06
C VAL A 32 -3.87 4.22 15.74
N SER A 33 -3.18 4.86 16.68
CA SER A 33 -1.79 5.29 16.49
C SER A 33 -0.83 4.10 16.32
N GLY A 34 -1.02 3.04 17.11
CA GLY A 34 -0.31 1.78 16.95
C GLY A 34 -0.56 1.13 15.59
N ALA A 35 -1.83 1.03 15.18
CA ALA A 35 -2.24 0.49 13.89
C ALA A 35 -1.72 1.32 12.70
N LYS A 36 -1.70 2.65 12.82
CA LYS A 36 -1.14 3.57 11.81
C LYS A 36 0.36 3.35 11.66
N ARG A 37 1.09 3.22 12.77
CA ARG A 37 2.53 2.96 12.78
C ARG A 37 2.87 1.61 12.13
N TYR A 38 2.07 0.57 12.38
CA TYR A 38 2.22 -0.73 11.70
C TYR A 38 1.98 -0.62 10.19
N ARG A 39 0.90 0.04 9.76
CA ARG A 39 0.60 0.25 8.33
C ARG A 39 1.68 1.06 7.61
N CYS A 40 2.24 2.10 8.24
CA CYS A 40 3.34 2.86 7.67
C CYS A 40 4.59 2.00 7.42
N ARG A 41 4.85 1.02 8.29
CA ARG A 41 5.99 0.10 8.16
C ARG A 41 5.84 -0.91 7.01
N GLN A 42 4.59 -1.22 6.62
CA GLN A 42 4.27 -2.16 5.55
C GLN A 42 4.05 -1.50 4.19
N ARG A 43 4.14 -0.17 4.09
CA ARG A 43 3.96 0.54 2.82
C ARG A 43 5.26 0.55 2.03
N PRO A 44 5.21 0.35 0.70
CA PRO A 44 6.39 0.49 -0.13
C PRO A 44 6.89 1.93 -0.05
N LYS A 45 8.21 2.09 0.00
CA LYS A 45 8.87 3.41 0.01
C LYS A 45 8.57 4.22 -1.26
N ARG A 46 8.41 3.52 -2.40
CA ARG A 46 8.14 4.09 -3.72
C ARG A 46 7.20 3.16 -4.48
N ILE A 47 6.29 3.74 -5.26
CA ILE A 47 5.53 3.04 -6.30
C ILE A 47 6.03 3.59 -7.63
N ILE A 48 6.52 2.71 -8.50
CA ILE A 48 7.08 3.09 -9.79
C ILE A 48 6.18 2.50 -10.86
N LEU A 49 5.57 3.37 -11.66
CA LEU A 49 4.67 2.99 -12.75
C LEU A 49 5.46 3.03 -14.05
N ILE A 50 5.50 1.90 -14.75
CA ILE A 50 6.25 1.74 -16.00
C ILE A 50 5.27 1.28 -17.07
N ARG A 51 5.23 2.02 -18.19
CA ARG A 51 4.53 1.58 -19.39
C ARG A 51 5.41 0.61 -20.17
N HIS A 52 4.79 -0.37 -20.84
CA HIS A 52 5.50 -1.22 -21.79
C HIS A 52 6.21 -0.38 -22.87
N GLY A 53 7.28 -0.93 -23.47
CA GLY A 53 7.96 -0.32 -24.60
C GLY A 53 7.10 -0.29 -25.87
N GLU A 54 7.58 0.32 -26.94
CA GLU A 54 6.86 0.38 -28.21
C GLU A 54 6.47 -1.03 -28.73
N SER A 55 5.17 -1.29 -28.89
CA SER A 55 4.65 -2.54 -29.44
C SER A 55 4.38 -2.45 -30.94
N GLN A 56 4.25 -3.59 -31.61
CA GLN A 56 3.89 -3.63 -33.03
C GLN A 56 2.56 -2.91 -33.29
N ALA A 57 1.59 -3.09 -32.40
CA ALA A 57 0.29 -2.41 -32.51
C ALA A 57 0.33 -0.90 -32.23
N ASN A 58 1.40 -0.39 -31.60
CA ASN A 58 1.64 1.05 -31.52
C ASN A 58 2.09 1.63 -32.87
N GLN A 59 2.74 0.82 -33.72
CA GLN A 59 3.13 1.22 -35.07
C GLN A 59 1.97 1.05 -36.07
N ASP A 60 1.26 -0.07 -36.00
CA ASP A 60 0.08 -0.33 -36.84
C ASP A 60 -1.07 -0.92 -36.01
N SER A 61 -2.10 -0.10 -35.78
CA SER A 61 -3.29 -0.50 -35.03
C SER A 61 -4.12 -1.57 -35.74
N ARG A 62 -3.92 -1.83 -37.03
CA ARG A 62 -4.64 -2.89 -37.76
C ARG A 62 -4.26 -4.27 -37.26
N ILE A 63 -3.11 -4.40 -36.58
CA ILE A 63 -2.62 -5.66 -36.03
C ILE A 63 -3.61 -6.29 -35.05
N TYR A 64 -4.41 -5.50 -34.34
CA TYR A 64 -5.48 -6.01 -33.47
C TYR A 64 -6.52 -6.88 -34.19
N SER A 65 -6.63 -6.76 -35.52
CA SER A 65 -7.54 -7.59 -36.32
C SER A 65 -6.96 -8.94 -36.73
N THR A 66 -5.64 -9.12 -36.61
CA THR A 66 -4.93 -10.31 -37.13
C THR A 66 -4.15 -11.07 -36.06
N ILE A 67 -3.72 -10.39 -35.00
CA ILE A 67 -2.93 -10.95 -33.90
C ILE A 67 -3.68 -10.68 -32.58
N PRO A 68 -3.92 -11.71 -31.75
CA PRO A 68 -4.55 -11.50 -30.45
C PRO A 68 -3.63 -10.71 -29.51
N ASP A 69 -4.21 -9.88 -28.65
CA ASP A 69 -3.47 -8.93 -27.79
C ASP A 69 -2.27 -9.53 -27.06
N HIS A 70 -2.42 -10.71 -26.47
CA HIS A 70 -1.36 -11.40 -25.70
C HIS A 70 -0.17 -11.83 -26.57
N ALA A 71 -0.34 -11.91 -27.89
CA ALA A 71 0.69 -12.28 -28.85
C ALA A 71 1.32 -11.06 -29.54
N ILE A 72 0.81 -9.84 -29.29
CA ILE A 72 1.38 -8.62 -29.86
C ILE A 72 2.70 -8.32 -29.15
N GLY A 73 3.80 -8.44 -29.90
CA GLY A 73 5.14 -8.26 -29.36
C GLY A 73 5.58 -6.80 -29.26
N LEU A 74 6.64 -6.60 -28.47
CA LEU A 74 7.46 -5.39 -28.56
C LEU A 74 8.23 -5.37 -29.89
N THR A 75 8.35 -4.18 -30.45
CA THR A 75 9.27 -3.90 -31.57
C THR A 75 10.72 -3.99 -31.07
N GLU A 76 11.70 -4.07 -31.97
CA GLU A 76 13.12 -4.06 -31.57
C GLU A 76 13.46 -2.80 -30.74
N LYS A 77 12.94 -1.64 -31.17
CA LYS A 77 13.03 -0.38 -30.43
C LYS A 77 12.35 -0.47 -29.06
N GLY A 78 11.16 -1.09 -28.97
CA GLY A 78 10.47 -1.33 -27.70
C GLY A 78 11.28 -2.20 -26.73
N GLN A 79 12.00 -3.20 -27.25
CA GLN A 79 12.89 -4.04 -26.45
C GLN A 79 14.12 -3.26 -25.96
N GLU A 80 14.71 -2.40 -26.80
CA GLU A 80 15.81 -1.52 -26.40
C GLU A 80 15.37 -0.53 -25.31
N GLN A 81 14.20 0.07 -25.47
CA GLN A 81 13.58 0.93 -24.45
C GLN A 81 13.41 0.21 -23.12
N ALA A 82 12.92 -1.04 -23.13
CA ALA A 82 12.76 -1.84 -21.93
C ALA A 82 14.11 -2.12 -21.25
N ARG A 83 15.15 -2.47 -22.01
CA ARG A 83 16.52 -2.68 -21.48
C ARG A 83 17.09 -1.41 -20.87
N HIS A 84 16.98 -0.28 -21.58
CA HIS A 84 17.45 1.01 -21.09
C HIS A 84 16.71 1.42 -19.80
N CYS A 85 15.37 1.30 -19.78
CA CYS A 85 14.57 1.57 -18.59
C CYS A 85 15.00 0.69 -17.40
N GLY A 86 15.28 -0.59 -17.63
CA GLY A 86 15.76 -1.50 -16.58
C GLY A 86 17.10 -1.05 -15.97
N ASN A 87 18.03 -0.56 -16.80
CA ASN A 87 19.32 -0.04 -16.34
C ASN A 87 19.14 1.22 -15.48
N GLU A 88 18.30 2.16 -15.92
CA GLU A 88 18.00 3.37 -15.16
C GLU A 88 17.24 3.07 -13.86
N LEU A 89 16.31 2.12 -13.90
CA LEU A 89 15.58 1.66 -12.72
C LEU A 89 16.53 1.06 -11.68
N LYS A 90 17.51 0.25 -12.12
CA LYS A 90 18.52 -0.33 -11.23
C LYS A 90 19.34 0.75 -10.53
N LYS A 91 19.75 1.82 -11.24
CA LYS A 91 20.46 2.97 -10.67
C LYS A 91 19.58 3.72 -9.66
N LEU A 92 18.30 3.92 -9.98
CA LEU A 92 17.35 4.64 -9.14
C LEU A 92 16.98 3.88 -7.86
N ILE A 93 16.86 2.55 -7.94
CA ILE A 93 16.47 1.72 -6.80
C ILE A 93 17.65 1.47 -5.87
N GLY A 94 18.83 1.18 -6.42
CA GLY A 94 20.00 0.73 -5.64
C GLY A 94 19.95 -0.77 -5.34
N ILE A 95 20.88 -1.26 -4.52
CA ILE A 95 21.10 -2.70 -4.32
C ILE A 95 20.49 -3.29 -3.03
N ASN A 96 20.06 -2.42 -2.09
CA ASN A 96 19.60 -2.83 -0.76
C ASN A 96 18.09 -2.68 -0.55
N GLU A 97 17.31 -2.66 -1.63
CA GLU A 97 15.86 -2.51 -1.58
C GLU A 97 15.19 -3.82 -2.01
N THR A 98 14.02 -4.11 -1.43
CA THR A 98 13.17 -5.22 -1.87
C THR A 98 12.22 -4.76 -2.96
N LEU A 99 12.14 -5.54 -4.04
CA LEU A 99 11.27 -5.28 -5.18
C LEU A 99 10.04 -6.19 -5.14
N ILE A 100 8.88 -5.62 -5.41
CA ILE A 100 7.66 -6.35 -5.73
C ILE A 100 7.23 -5.88 -7.11
N CYS A 101 7.13 -6.79 -8.06
CA CYS A 101 6.84 -6.49 -9.46
C CYS A 101 5.47 -7.08 -9.83
N TYR A 102 4.64 -6.26 -10.47
CA TYR A 102 3.38 -6.65 -11.08
C TYR A 102 3.45 -6.35 -12.57
N PHE A 103 2.94 -7.27 -13.39
CA PHE A 103 2.92 -7.16 -14.85
C PHE A 103 1.50 -7.48 -15.35
N SER A 104 1.14 -6.85 -16.46
CA SER A 104 -0.13 -7.04 -17.19
C SER A 104 0.11 -7.81 -18.47
#